data_AF-I7DL21-F1
#
_entry.id   AF-I7DL21-F1
#
_cell.length_a   1.000
_cell.length_b   1.000
_cell.length_c   1.000
_cell.angle_alpha   90.00
_cell.angle_beta   90.00
_cell.angle_gamma   90.00
#
_symmetry.space_group_name_H-M   'P 1'
#
loop_
_entity.id
_entity.type
_entity.pdbx_description
1 polymer ?
#
loop_
_entity_poly.entity_id
_entity_poly.type
_entity_poly.pdbx_seq_one_letter_code
_entity_poly.pdbx_strand_id
1 'polypeptide(L)'
;MLTKYEQELTKPFKEAMFFFSTIESQLKGLTVASSSSDSAGQNGSSEDELDATDDFIDPRAEDKVLKVKLMRKYSGYLGSLKQEFMKKRKKGKLPKEARQQLLDWWSKHYKWPYPSEAQKLALAESTGLDQKQINNWFIN
;
A
#
# COMPACT_ATOMS: atom_id res chain seq x y z
N MET A 1 18.68 25.93 29.60
CA MET A 1 17.72 24.97 29.02
C MET A 1 17.53 25.18 27.52
N LEU A 2 17.18 26.39 27.03
CA LEU A 2 17.02 26.65 25.58
C LEU A 2 18.28 26.35 24.73
N THR A 3 19.46 26.76 25.21
CA THR A 3 20.73 26.57 24.48
C THR A 3 21.11 25.10 24.26
N LYS A 4 20.64 24.20 25.13
CA LYS A 4 20.84 22.76 24.99
C LYS A 4 20.02 22.20 23.83
N TYR A 5 18.75 22.61 23.72
CA TYR A 5 17.89 22.21 22.62
C TYR A 5 18.36 22.78 21.28
N GLU A 6 18.88 24.00 21.27
CA GLU A 6 19.47 24.60 20.07
C GLU A 6 20.66 23.78 19.54
N GLN A 7 21.56 23.35 20.43
CA GLN A 7 22.68 22.46 20.08
C GLN A 7 22.21 21.08 19.60
N GLU A 8 21.22 20.50 20.28
CA GLU A 8 20.65 19.18 19.93
C GLU A 8 19.92 19.20 18.57
N LEU A 9 19.27 20.31 18.19
CA LEU A 9 18.57 20.44 16.91
C LEU A 9 19.47 20.89 15.75
N THR A 10 20.60 21.54 16.02
CA THR A 10 21.46 22.11 14.96
C THR A 10 21.99 21.04 14.01
N LYS A 11 22.45 19.90 14.55
CA LYS A 11 22.98 18.79 13.74
C LYS A 11 21.91 18.13 12.85
N PRO A 12 20.78 17.62 13.39
CA PRO A 12 19.75 17.01 12.55
C PRO A 12 19.13 17.99 11.55
N PHE A 13 19.05 19.28 11.89
CA PHE A 13 18.58 20.30 10.96
C PHE A 13 19.53 20.49 9.77
N LYS A 14 20.84 20.57 10.01
CA LYS A 14 21.85 20.67 8.94
C LYS A 14 21.87 19.41 8.06
N GLU A 15 21.75 18.23 8.66
CA GLU A 15 21.68 16.96 7.94
C GLU A 15 20.44 16.89 7.05
N ALA A 16 19.28 17.33 7.55
CA ALA A 16 18.04 17.39 6.76
C ALA A 16 18.15 18.39 5.60
N MET A 17 18.70 19.57 5.82
CA MET A 17 18.92 20.58 4.76
C MET A 17 19.84 20.04 3.65
N PHE A 18 20.90 19.33 4.02
CA PHE A 18 21.80 18.70 3.06
C PHE A 18 21.11 17.57 2.28
N PHE A 19 20.31 16.75 2.96
CA PHE A 19 19.51 15.71 2.32
C PHE A 19 18.54 16.29 1.27
N PHE A 20 17.78 17.34 1.63
CA PHE A 20 16.85 17.97 0.69
C PHE A 20 17.57 18.58 -0.51
N SER A 21 18.71 19.26 -0.31
CA SER A 21 19.53 19.80 -1.41
C SER A 21 20.03 18.70 -2.36
N THR A 22 20.42 17.55 -1.80
CA THR A 22 20.85 16.39 -2.58
C THR A 22 19.70 15.83 -3.42
N ILE A 23 18.52 15.67 -2.82
CA ILE A 23 17.31 15.20 -3.53
C ILE A 23 16.88 16.20 -4.61
N GLU A 24 16.92 17.50 -4.34
CA GLU A 24 16.59 18.53 -5.33
C GLU A 24 17.54 18.48 -6.54
N SER A 25 18.84 18.28 -6.31
CA SER A 25 19.82 18.12 -7.39
C SER A 25 19.52 16.91 -8.26
N GLN A 26 19.17 15.77 -7.63
CA GLN A 26 18.77 14.56 -8.35
C GLN A 26 17.49 14.77 -9.17
N LEU A 27 16.51 15.50 -8.63
CA LEU A 27 15.25 15.77 -9.34
C LEU A 27 15.45 16.73 -10.53
N LYS A 28 16.30 17.75 -10.39
CA LYS A 28 16.64 18.66 -11.49
C LYS A 28 17.27 17.94 -12.68
N GLY A 29 18.10 16.92 -12.41
CA GLY A 29 18.66 16.05 -13.46
C GLY A 29 17.61 15.25 -14.22
N LEU A 30 16.50 14.87 -13.58
CA LEU A 30 15.39 14.16 -14.21
C LEU A 30 14.47 15.09 -15.02
N THR A 31 14.26 16.32 -14.56
CA THR A 31 13.36 17.28 -15.22
C THR A 31 13.88 17.76 -16.58
N VAL A 32 15.20 17.87 -16.76
CA VAL A 32 15.79 18.26 -18.06
C VAL A 32 15.60 17.18 -19.14
N ALA A 33 15.39 15.92 -18.76
CA ALA A 33 15.10 14.84 -19.70
C ALA A 33 13.64 14.82 -20.20
N SER A 34 12.75 15.70 -19.72
CA SER A 34 11.32 15.72 -20.10
C SER A 34 10.84 16.99 -20.80
N SER A 35 11.73 17.89 -21.23
CA SER A 35 11.35 19.07 -22.03
C SER A 35 11.94 19.04 -23.44
N SER A 36 11.43 18.14 -24.28
CA SER A 36 11.30 18.36 -25.73
C SER A 36 10.32 17.35 -26.32
N SER A 37 9.03 17.68 -26.23
CA SER A 37 8.04 17.16 -27.18
C SER A 37 7.22 18.33 -27.69
N ASP A 38 7.86 19.15 -28.53
CA ASP A 38 7.14 20.00 -29.46
C ASP A 38 6.54 19.09 -30.53
N SER A 39 5.21 19.11 -30.59
CA SER A 39 4.40 18.47 -31.61
C SER A 39 4.57 19.16 -32.96
N ALA A 40 5.20 18.50 -33.92
CA ALA A 40 5.06 18.78 -35.34
C ALA A 40 4.98 17.45 -36.08
N GLY A 41 3.85 17.22 -36.74
CA GLY A 41 3.58 15.98 -37.46
C GLY A 41 4.49 15.77 -38.66
N GLN A 42 4.89 14.53 -38.90
CA GLN A 42 5.14 14.03 -40.24
C GLN A 42 4.96 12.52 -40.27
N ASN A 43 4.06 12.13 -41.18
CA ASN A 43 3.83 10.78 -41.65
C ASN A 43 5.05 10.37 -42.48
N GLY A 44 5.70 9.24 -42.17
CA GLY A 44 6.90 8.81 -42.89
C GLY A 44 7.32 7.38 -42.56
N SER A 45 6.76 6.44 -43.31
CA SER A 45 7.22 5.06 -43.46
C SER A 45 8.66 4.99 -43.97
N SER A 46 9.54 4.22 -43.35
CA SER A 46 10.59 3.42 -44.02
C SER A 46 11.37 2.56 -43.03
N GLU A 47 11.58 1.32 -43.41
CA GLU A 47 12.54 0.33 -42.91
C GLU A 47 13.99 0.87 -42.80
N ASP A 48 14.75 0.46 -41.77
CA ASP A 48 15.94 -0.40 -41.90
C ASP A 48 16.74 -0.56 -40.58
N GLU A 49 17.39 -1.71 -40.50
CA GLU A 49 18.26 -2.28 -39.47
C GLU A 49 19.50 -1.42 -39.14
N LEU A 50 19.99 -1.44 -37.88
CA LEU A 50 21.44 -1.44 -37.59
C LEU A 50 21.73 -2.06 -36.21
N ASP A 51 22.37 -3.22 -36.28
CA ASP A 51 23.11 -3.93 -35.24
C ASP A 51 24.36 -3.15 -34.81
N ALA A 52 24.60 -3.02 -33.50
CA ALA A 52 25.90 -2.69 -32.94
C ALA A 52 25.95 -3.17 -31.47
N THR A 53 26.58 -4.32 -31.29
CA THR A 53 27.07 -4.87 -30.03
C THR A 53 27.84 -3.83 -29.20
N ASP A 54 27.34 -3.54 -27.99
CA ASP A 54 28.14 -3.01 -26.88
C ASP A 54 27.83 -3.86 -25.63
N ASP A 55 28.77 -4.75 -25.29
CA ASP A 55 28.76 -5.64 -24.13
C ASP A 55 29.01 -4.85 -22.83
N PHE A 56 28.09 -3.93 -22.49
CA PHE A 56 28.00 -3.42 -21.12
C PHE A 56 27.00 -4.30 -20.37
N ILE A 57 27.50 -5.32 -19.67
CA ILE A 57 26.72 -6.14 -18.75
C ILE A 57 26.19 -5.22 -17.64
N ASP A 58 25.01 -4.64 -17.85
CA ASP A 58 24.25 -3.87 -16.87
C ASP A 58 23.87 -4.82 -15.73
N PRO A 59 24.39 -4.65 -14.49
CA PRO A 59 24.01 -5.48 -13.35
C PRO A 59 22.51 -5.39 -13.03
N ARG A 60 21.80 -4.38 -13.54
CA ARG A 60 20.33 -4.28 -13.48
C ARG A 60 19.61 -5.09 -14.55
N ALA A 61 20.28 -5.55 -15.61
CA ALA A 61 19.67 -6.40 -16.62
C ALA A 61 19.31 -7.76 -16.02
N GLU A 62 20.19 -8.32 -15.18
CA GLU A 62 19.92 -9.56 -14.44
C GLU A 62 18.71 -9.42 -13.51
N ASP A 63 18.61 -8.28 -12.80
CA ASP A 63 17.46 -7.98 -11.94
C ASP A 63 16.16 -7.83 -12.74
N LYS A 64 16.21 -7.18 -13.91
CA LYS A 64 15.04 -7.05 -14.80
C LYS A 64 14.60 -8.41 -15.32
N VAL A 65 15.54 -9.28 -15.72
CA VAL A 65 15.26 -10.63 -16.20
C VAL A 65 14.72 -11.51 -15.07
N LEU A 66 15.31 -11.44 -13.88
CA LEU A 66 14.85 -12.16 -12.70
C LEU A 66 13.45 -11.70 -12.30
N LYS A 67 13.18 -10.40 -12.31
CA LYS A 67 11.85 -9.83 -12.09
C LYS A 67 10.83 -10.34 -13.10
N VAL A 68 11.16 -10.36 -14.39
CA VAL A 68 10.26 -10.90 -15.43
C VAL A 68 10.00 -12.39 -15.23
N LYS A 69 11.04 -13.17 -14.93
CA LYS A 69 10.94 -14.61 -14.65
C LYS A 69 10.08 -14.87 -13.42
N LEU A 70 10.25 -14.08 -12.37
CA LEU A 70 9.49 -14.16 -11.12
C LEU A 70 8.01 -13.79 -11.35
N MET A 71 7.77 -12.66 -12.01
CA MET A 71 6.42 -12.21 -12.36
C MET A 71 5.72 -13.22 -13.26
N ARG A 72 6.40 -13.80 -14.25
CA ARG A 72 5.83 -14.86 -15.09
C ARG A 72 5.46 -16.10 -14.26
N LYS A 73 6.37 -16.58 -13.41
CA LYS A 73 6.18 -17.78 -12.58
C LYS A 73 5.04 -17.63 -11.57
N TYR A 74 4.90 -16.46 -10.95
CA TYR A 74 3.93 -16.24 -9.87
C TYR A 74 2.72 -15.37 -10.28
N SER A 75 2.62 -14.93 -11.53
CA SER A 75 1.54 -14.06 -12.02
C SER A 75 0.14 -14.56 -11.69
N GLY A 76 -0.12 -15.86 -11.90
CA GLY A 76 -1.40 -16.48 -11.59
C GLY A 76 -1.73 -16.47 -10.09
N TYR A 77 -0.74 -16.81 -9.25
CA TYR A 77 -0.89 -16.82 -7.79
C TYR A 77 -1.05 -15.40 -7.22
N LEU A 78 -0.27 -14.43 -7.70
CA LEU A 78 -0.46 -13.03 -7.32
C LEU A 78 -1.84 -12.51 -7.78
N GLY A 79 -2.32 -12.96 -8.95
CA GLY A 79 -3.64 -12.66 -9.46
C GLY A 79 -4.76 -13.19 -8.56
N SER A 80 -4.69 -14.47 -8.18
CA SER A 80 -5.67 -15.08 -7.28
C SER A 80 -5.64 -14.45 -5.89
N LEU A 81 -4.45 -14.21 -5.35
CA LEU A 81 -4.25 -13.59 -4.04
C LEU A 81 -4.78 -12.15 -4.03
N LYS A 82 -4.50 -11.37 -5.10
CA LYS A 82 -5.07 -10.04 -5.28
C LYS A 82 -6.60 -10.10 -5.38
N GLN A 83 -7.15 -11.07 -6.09
CA GLN A 83 -8.60 -11.23 -6.20
C GLN A 83 -9.23 -11.58 -4.84
N GLU A 84 -8.58 -12.42 -4.04
CA GLU A 84 -9.03 -12.75 -2.68
C GLU A 84 -9.00 -11.54 -1.75
N PHE A 85 -7.93 -10.73 -1.78
CA PHE A 85 -7.86 -9.49 -1.00
C PHE A 85 -8.81 -8.39 -1.52
N MET A 86 -9.07 -8.34 -2.83
CA MET A 86 -9.95 -7.35 -3.47
C MET A 86 -11.43 -7.73 -3.41
N LYS A 87 -11.78 -8.96 -3.02
CA LYS A 87 -13.13 -9.32 -2.57
C LYS A 87 -13.41 -8.58 -1.25
N LYS A 88 -13.65 -7.27 -1.34
CA LYS A 88 -14.27 -6.50 -0.25
C LYS A 88 -15.54 -7.26 0.13
N ARG A 89 -15.58 -7.82 1.34
CA ARG A 89 -16.79 -8.43 1.89
C ARG A 89 -17.92 -7.43 1.68
N LYS A 90 -18.99 -7.85 1.00
CA LYS A 90 -20.08 -6.95 0.61
C LYS A 90 -20.49 -6.13 1.85
N LYS A 91 -20.42 -4.81 1.74
CA LYS A 91 -20.90 -3.85 2.75
C LYS A 91 -22.42 -3.99 2.81
N GLY A 92 -22.88 -5.00 3.53
CA GLY A 92 -24.27 -5.37 3.68
C GLY A 92 -24.57 -5.68 5.14
N LYS A 93 -25.84 -5.96 5.43
CA LYS A 93 -26.27 -6.39 6.76
C LYS A 93 -25.41 -7.58 7.22
N LEU A 94 -25.09 -7.63 8.51
CA LEU A 94 -24.35 -8.74 9.10
C LEU A 94 -25.07 -10.08 8.80
N PRO A 95 -24.33 -11.19 8.64
CA PRO A 95 -24.92 -12.53 8.48
C PRO A 95 -26.01 -12.81 9.52
N LYS A 96 -27.05 -13.57 9.15
CA LYS A 96 -28.20 -13.80 10.03
C LYS A 96 -27.76 -14.50 11.32
N GLU A 97 -26.86 -15.47 11.22
CA GLU A 97 -26.30 -16.20 12.35
C GLU A 97 -25.54 -15.26 13.29
N ALA A 98 -24.68 -14.40 12.73
CA ALA A 98 -23.92 -13.42 13.50
C ALA A 98 -24.84 -12.45 14.26
N ARG A 99 -25.89 -11.94 13.60
CA ARG A 99 -26.89 -11.08 14.26
C ARG A 99 -27.63 -11.80 15.39
N GLN A 100 -27.97 -13.07 15.20
CA GLN A 100 -28.68 -13.84 16.21
C GLN A 100 -27.83 -14.03 17.47
N GLN A 101 -26.54 -14.30 17.31
CA GLN A 101 -25.60 -14.40 18.44
C GLN A 101 -25.44 -13.06 19.18
N LEU A 102 -25.32 -11.94 18.45
CA LEU A 102 -25.23 -10.62 19.05
C LEU A 102 -26.51 -10.23 19.82
N LEU A 103 -27.68 -10.55 19.25
CA LEU A 103 -28.97 -10.36 19.92
C LEU A 103 -29.12 -11.23 21.17
N ASP A 104 -28.66 -12.48 21.13
CA ASP A 104 -28.67 -13.37 22.29
C ASP A 104 -27.75 -12.87 23.40
N TRP A 105 -26.57 -12.35 23.05
CA TRP A 105 -25.70 -11.71 24.04
C TRP A 105 -26.38 -10.47 24.64
N TRP A 106 -26.96 -9.61 23.80
CA TRP A 106 -27.63 -8.39 24.23
C TRP A 106 -28.83 -8.69 25.14
N SER A 107 -29.65 -9.69 24.82
CA SER A 107 -30.81 -10.06 25.64
C SER A 107 -30.41 -10.51 27.04
N LYS A 108 -29.28 -11.21 27.17
CA LYS A 108 -28.69 -11.61 28.46
C LYS A 108 -28.12 -10.43 29.25
N HIS A 109 -27.69 -9.36 28.57
CA HIS A 109 -27.02 -8.20 29.16
C HIS A 109 -27.81 -6.90 29.00
N TYR A 110 -29.13 -6.97 28.80
CA TYR A 110 -29.94 -5.81 28.42
C TYR A 110 -29.89 -4.64 29.42
N LYS A 111 -29.65 -4.91 30.71
CA LYS A 111 -29.49 -3.88 31.74
C LYS A 111 -28.20 -3.07 31.58
N TRP A 112 -27.13 -3.72 31.10
CA TRP A 112 -25.80 -3.13 30.95
C TRP A 112 -25.14 -3.66 29.67
N PRO A 113 -25.57 -3.19 28.48
CA PRO A 113 -25.22 -3.79 27.20
C PRO A 113 -23.84 -3.34 26.69
N TYR A 114 -22.85 -3.25 27.60
CA TYR A 114 -21.49 -2.83 27.30
C TYR A 114 -20.53 -4.00 27.51
N PRO A 115 -20.28 -4.83 26.48
CA PRO A 115 -19.36 -5.94 26.61
C PRO A 115 -17.96 -5.45 26.92
N SER A 116 -17.25 -6.17 27.79
CA SER A 116 -15.82 -5.96 28.02
C SER A 116 -15.00 -6.29 26.76
N GLU A 117 -13.74 -5.85 26.70
CA GLU A 117 -12.86 -6.18 25.57
C GLU A 117 -12.71 -7.69 25.34
N ALA A 118 -12.62 -8.47 26.42
CA ALA A 118 -12.59 -9.93 26.33
C ALA A 118 -13.90 -10.51 25.74
N GLN A 119 -15.06 -9.95 26.13
CA GLN A 119 -16.34 -10.38 25.57
C GLN A 119 -16.49 -9.99 24.10
N LYS A 120 -16.00 -8.81 23.70
CA LYS A 120 -15.99 -8.38 22.28
C LYS A 120 -15.11 -9.31 21.43
N LEU A 121 -13.96 -9.73 21.96
CA LEU A 121 -13.08 -10.69 21.28
C LEU A 121 -13.76 -12.07 21.13
N ALA A 122 -14.40 -12.57 22.19
CA ALA A 122 -15.14 -13.83 22.14
C ALA A 122 -16.30 -13.78 21.12
N LEU A 123 -17.03 -12.65 21.06
CA LEU A 123 -18.09 -12.45 20.07
C LEU A 123 -17.54 -12.34 18.65
N ALA A 124 -16.40 -11.68 18.45
CA ALA A 124 -15.73 -11.61 17.15
C ALA A 124 -15.36 -13.02 16.64
N GLU A 125 -14.78 -13.84 17.52
CA GLU A 125 -14.41 -15.23 17.22
C GLU A 125 -15.65 -16.09 16.88
N SER A 126 -16.71 -16.02 17.69
CA SER A 126 -17.90 -16.86 17.50
C SER A 126 -18.75 -16.47 16.28
N THR A 127 -18.75 -15.17 15.92
CA THR A 127 -19.53 -14.65 14.79
C THR A 127 -18.74 -14.55 13.49
N GLY A 128 -17.41 -14.70 13.54
CA GLY A 128 -16.50 -14.47 12.42
C GLY A 128 -16.49 -13.02 11.93
N LEU A 129 -16.87 -12.08 12.80
CA LEU A 129 -16.86 -10.64 12.52
C LEU A 129 -15.60 -9.99 13.08
N ASP A 130 -15.16 -8.91 12.45
CA ASP A 130 -14.06 -8.12 13.00
C ASP A 130 -14.51 -7.39 14.27
N GLN A 131 -13.59 -7.17 15.22
CA GLN A 131 -13.87 -6.42 16.46
C GLN A 131 -14.45 -5.02 16.18
N LYS A 132 -14.06 -4.39 15.07
CA LYS A 132 -14.66 -3.11 14.61
C LYS A 132 -16.15 -3.25 14.27
N GLN A 133 -16.56 -4.35 13.65
CA GLN A 133 -17.96 -4.62 13.33
C GLN A 133 -18.77 -4.90 14.60
N ILE A 134 -18.19 -5.63 15.57
CA ILE A 134 -18.77 -5.84 16.90
C ILE A 134 -18.98 -4.50 17.60
N ASN A 135 -17.95 -3.65 17.68
CA ASN A 135 -18.04 -2.32 18.28
C ASN A 135 -19.11 -1.47 17.63
N ASN A 136 -19.13 -1.41 16.29
CA ASN A 136 -20.15 -0.65 15.58
C ASN A 136 -21.56 -1.18 15.84
N TRP A 137 -21.74 -2.49 15.99
CA TRP A 137 -23.06 -3.07 16.26
C TRP A 137 -23.59 -2.72 17.65
N PHE A 138 -22.73 -2.69 18.67
CA PHE A 138 -23.15 -2.31 20.03
C PHE A 138 -23.38 -0.81 20.22
N ILE A 139 -22.91 0.03 19.30
CA ILE A 139 -23.10 1.49 19.34
C ILE A 139 -24.31 1.95 18.51
N ASN A 140 -24.70 1.21 17.47
CA ASN A 140 -25.88 1.51 16.64
C ASN A 140 -27.15 0.89 17.21
#